data_AF-A0A3D4LL58-F1
#
_entry.id   AF-A0A3D4LL58-F1
#
_cell.length_a   1.000
_cell.length_b   1.000
_cell.length_c   1.000
_cell.angle_alpha   90.00
_cell.angle_beta   90.00
_cell.angle_gamma   90.00
#
_symmetry.space_group_name_H-M   'P 1'
#
loop_
_entity.id
_entity.type
_entity.pdbx_description
1 polymer ?
#
loop_
_entity_poly.entity_id
_entity_poly.type
_entity_poly.pdbx_seq_one_letter_code
_entity_poly.pdbx_strand_id
1 'polypeptide(L)'
;VQSSKEFVSSVKSIALGFLNRLAADLEGFSDVKPGEGKIVEYDGKKVGVYKNEAGEYFCINPVCSHLKCALSFNEAEKSWDCPCHGSRFDIKGNILEGPAVLPIDKIKIKMP
;
A
#
# COMPACT_ATOMS: atom_id res chain seq x y z
N VAL A 1 -25.53 29.56 -21.53
CA VAL A 1 -25.42 28.17 -22.05
C VAL A 1 -24.01 27.59 -21.96
N GLN A 2 -22.94 28.40 -21.98
CA GLN A 2 -21.54 27.94 -21.88
C GLN A 2 -21.17 27.40 -20.49
N SER A 3 -21.63 28.04 -19.41
CA SER A 3 -21.39 27.62 -18.02
C SER A 3 -21.90 26.21 -17.68
N SER A 4 -23.04 25.80 -18.23
CA SER A 4 -23.63 24.49 -17.93
C SER A 4 -22.90 23.32 -18.61
N LYS A 5 -22.32 23.56 -19.80
CA LYS A 5 -21.54 22.54 -20.53
C LYS A 5 -20.18 22.29 -19.86
N GLU A 6 -19.51 23.35 -19.43
CA GLU A 6 -18.27 23.27 -18.66
C GLU A 6 -18.49 22.53 -17.33
N PHE A 7 -19.58 22.84 -16.62
CA PHE A 7 -19.94 22.15 -15.37
C PHE A 7 -20.17 20.64 -15.56
N VAL A 8 -20.91 20.24 -16.61
CA VAL A 8 -21.15 18.81 -16.92
C VAL A 8 -19.86 18.09 -17.33
N SER A 9 -18.98 18.77 -18.07
CA SER A 9 -17.67 18.23 -18.45
C SER A 9 -16.79 17.96 -17.22
N SER A 10 -16.72 18.90 -16.27
CA SER A 10 -15.96 18.73 -15.02
C SER A 10 -16.51 17.59 -14.15
N VAL A 11 -17.83 17.44 -14.03
CA VAL A 11 -18.41 16.34 -13.26
C VAL A 11 -18.08 14.98 -13.89
N LYS A 12 -18.10 14.89 -15.23
CA LYS A 12 -17.71 13.66 -15.94
C LYS A 12 -16.23 13.32 -15.74
N SER A 13 -15.32 14.29 -15.83
CA SER A 13 -13.88 14.02 -15.65
C SER A 13 -13.55 13.61 -14.22
N ILE A 14 -14.22 14.19 -13.22
CA ILE A 14 -14.10 13.78 -11.82
C ILE A 14 -14.59 12.33 -11.66
N ALA A 15 -15.80 12.00 -12.14
CA ALA A 15 -16.36 10.66 -12.03
C ALA A 15 -15.48 9.60 -12.74
N LEU A 16 -14.94 9.92 -13.92
CA LEU A 16 -14.01 9.06 -14.64
C LEU A 16 -12.70 8.87 -13.86
N GLY A 17 -12.18 9.94 -13.26
CA GLY A 17 -10.99 9.89 -12.40
C GLY A 17 -11.19 8.99 -11.18
N PHE A 18 -12.37 9.04 -10.55
CA PHE A 18 -12.72 8.13 -9.45
C PHE A 18 -12.75 6.67 -9.90
N LEU A 19 -13.37 6.36 -11.05
CA LEU A 19 -13.41 5.01 -11.59
C LEU A 19 -12.02 4.48 -11.93
N ASN A 20 -11.19 5.30 -12.56
CA ASN A 20 -9.82 4.92 -12.92
C ASN A 20 -8.97 4.64 -11.67
N ARG A 21 -9.14 5.43 -10.60
CA ARG A 21 -8.44 5.20 -9.33
C ARG A 21 -8.86 3.89 -8.66
N LEU A 22 -10.16 3.59 -8.64
CA LEU A 22 -10.67 2.32 -8.13
C LEU A 22 -10.14 1.11 -8.92
N ALA A 23 -10.08 1.23 -10.24
CA ALA A 23 -9.51 0.19 -11.09
C ALA A 23 -8.02 -0.01 -10.81
N ALA A 24 -7.24 1.08 -10.72
CA ALA A 24 -5.81 1.03 -10.41
C ALA A 24 -5.53 0.41 -9.03
N ASP A 25 -6.33 0.78 -8.02
CA ASP A 25 -6.26 0.19 -6.69
C ASP A 25 -6.43 -1.34 -6.78
N LEU A 26 -7.48 -1.83 -7.45
CA LEU A 26 -7.76 -3.26 -7.62
C LEU A 26 -6.68 -4.02 -8.41
N GLU A 27 -6.16 -3.42 -9.47
CA GLU A 27 -5.08 -3.99 -10.27
C GLU A 27 -3.81 -4.16 -9.42
N GLY A 28 -3.48 -3.17 -8.58
CA GLY A 28 -2.35 -3.24 -7.66
C GLY A 28 -2.40 -4.46 -6.72
N PHE A 29 -3.55 -4.75 -6.13
CA PHE A 29 -3.72 -5.95 -5.27
C PHE A 29 -3.71 -7.26 -6.04
N SER A 30 -4.20 -7.25 -7.27
CA SER A 30 -4.29 -8.45 -8.11
C SER A 30 -2.93 -8.89 -8.65
N ASP A 31 -2.00 -7.94 -8.85
CA ASP A 31 -0.64 -8.20 -9.32
C ASP A 31 0.29 -8.77 -8.24
N VAL A 32 -0.12 -8.79 -6.96
CA VAL A 32 0.65 -9.43 -5.88
C VAL A 32 0.37 -10.93 -5.86
N LYS A 33 1.39 -11.74 -6.14
CA LYS A 33 1.29 -13.21 -6.14
C LYS A 33 1.33 -13.76 -4.71
N PRO A 34 0.78 -14.96 -4.46
CA PRO A 34 1.00 -15.64 -3.19
C PRO A 34 2.50 -15.78 -2.87
N GLY A 35 2.87 -15.45 -1.65
CA GLY A 35 4.26 -15.43 -1.18
C GLY A 35 5.01 -14.13 -1.45
N GLU A 36 4.46 -13.19 -2.21
CA GLU A 36 5.11 -11.96 -2.67
C GLU A 36 4.68 -10.72 -1.85
N GLY A 37 5.57 -9.71 -1.78
CA GLY A 37 5.26 -8.41 -1.19
C GLY A 37 5.57 -7.24 -2.13
N LYS A 38 4.62 -6.30 -2.28
CA LYS A 38 4.76 -5.09 -3.10
C LYS A 38 4.26 -3.85 -2.39
N ILE A 39 4.78 -2.69 -2.78
CA ILE A 39 4.17 -1.41 -2.43
C ILE A 39 3.24 -1.02 -3.57
N VAL A 40 1.97 -0.84 -3.24
CA VAL A 40 0.91 -0.42 -4.17
C VAL A 40 0.36 0.94 -3.76
N GLU A 41 -0.38 1.58 -4.68
CA GLU A 41 -1.18 2.75 -4.36
C GLU A 41 -2.61 2.31 -4.06
N TYR A 42 -3.18 2.79 -2.95
CA TYR A 42 -4.57 2.58 -2.57
C TYR A 42 -5.13 3.85 -1.96
N ASP A 43 -6.26 4.34 -2.49
CA ASP A 43 -6.82 5.63 -2.11
C ASP A 43 -5.73 6.72 -2.04
N GLY A 44 -4.85 6.77 -3.06
CA GLY A 44 -3.81 7.80 -3.21
C GLY A 44 -2.71 7.76 -2.13
N LYS A 45 -2.61 6.64 -1.40
CA LYS A 45 -1.59 6.40 -0.38
C LYS A 45 -0.79 5.16 -0.75
N LYS A 46 0.49 5.16 -0.39
CA LYS A 46 1.33 3.96 -0.50
C LYS A 46 0.97 2.97 0.58
N VAL A 47 0.75 1.72 0.19
CA VAL A 47 0.46 0.60 1.09
C VAL A 47 1.43 -0.53 0.78
N GLY A 48 2.11 -1.05 1.80
CA GLY A 48 2.86 -2.28 1.67
C GLY A 48 1.90 -3.46 1.78
N VAL A 49 1.89 -4.32 0.78
CA VAL A 49 0.97 -5.45 0.64
C VAL A 49 1.79 -6.71 0.56
N TYR A 50 1.47 -7.69 1.39
CA TYR A 50 1.96 -9.05 1.28
C TYR A 50 0.78 -9.99 1.10
N LYS A 51 0.85 -10.94 0.16
CA LYS A 51 -0.18 -11.98 -0.01
C LYS A 51 0.37 -13.31 0.44
N ASN A 52 -0.25 -13.97 1.41
CA ASN A 52 0.21 -15.30 1.83
C ASN A 52 -0.24 -16.40 0.85
N GLU A 53 0.25 -17.63 1.07
CA GLU A 53 -0.10 -18.80 0.27
C GLU A 53 -1.61 -19.14 0.29
N ALA A 54 -2.31 -18.76 1.36
CA ALA A 54 -3.76 -18.91 1.47
C ALA A 54 -4.54 -17.83 0.70
N GLY A 55 -3.85 -16.86 0.09
CA GLY A 55 -4.43 -15.74 -0.64
C GLY A 55 -4.87 -14.58 0.24
N GLU A 56 -4.57 -14.59 1.54
CA GLU A 56 -4.88 -13.50 2.47
C GLU A 56 -3.90 -12.34 2.29
N TYR A 57 -4.43 -11.13 2.32
CA TYR A 57 -3.66 -9.90 2.20
C TYR A 57 -3.29 -9.33 3.57
N PHE A 58 -2.02 -9.00 3.74
CA PHE A 58 -1.47 -8.27 4.89
C PHE A 58 -1.03 -6.90 4.42
N CYS A 59 -1.68 -5.87 4.92
CA CYS A 59 -1.48 -4.50 4.48
C CYS A 59 -0.93 -3.65 5.61
N ILE A 60 0.16 -2.94 5.35
CA ILE A 60 0.88 -2.10 6.32
C ILE A 60 1.17 -0.73 5.73
N ASN A 61 1.47 0.24 6.60
CA ASN A 61 2.06 1.51 6.23
C ASN A 61 3.56 1.28 5.97
N PRO A 62 4.06 1.41 4.71
CA PRO A 62 5.44 1.08 4.36
C PRO A 62 6.42 2.20 4.77
N VAL A 63 6.25 2.73 5.98
CA VAL A 63 7.02 3.82 6.56
C VAL A 63 7.60 3.34 7.89
N CYS A 64 8.93 3.30 7.96
CA CYS A 64 9.66 2.86 9.13
C CYS A 64 9.26 3.66 10.38
N SER A 65 8.94 2.97 11.47
CA SER A 65 8.55 3.61 12.73
C SER A 65 9.71 4.36 13.43
N HIS A 66 10.97 4.10 13.05
CA HIS A 66 12.15 4.80 13.58
C HIS A 66 12.19 6.28 13.16
N LEU A 67 12.59 6.56 11.90
CA LEU A 67 12.74 7.93 11.37
C LEU A 67 12.02 8.12 10.02
N LYS A 68 10.97 7.34 9.78
CA LYS A 68 10.03 7.51 8.66
C LYS A 68 10.61 7.34 7.25
N CYS A 69 11.71 6.60 7.11
CA CYS A 69 12.16 6.11 5.81
C CYS A 69 11.12 5.17 5.18
N ALA A 70 11.03 5.15 3.85
CA ALA A 70 10.26 4.13 3.14
C ALA A 70 10.87 2.74 3.34
N LEU A 71 10.03 1.73 3.50
CA LEU A 71 10.42 0.33 3.60
C LEU A 71 10.49 -0.31 2.20
N SER A 72 11.21 -1.43 2.10
CA SER A 72 11.20 -2.32 0.93
C SER A 72 10.90 -3.74 1.38
N PHE A 73 10.22 -4.53 0.57
CA PHE A 73 9.97 -5.92 0.89
C PHE A 73 11.19 -6.79 0.55
N ASN A 74 11.54 -7.69 1.46
CA ASN A 74 12.57 -8.70 1.31
C ASN A 74 11.90 -10.05 1.08
N GLU A 75 11.90 -10.50 -0.17
CA GLU A 75 11.24 -11.74 -0.61
C GLU A 75 11.80 -13.00 0.07
N ALA A 76 13.12 -13.04 0.32
CA ALA A 76 13.77 -14.22 0.90
C ALA A 76 13.35 -14.42 2.36
N GLU A 77 13.24 -13.32 3.10
CA GLU A 77 12.99 -13.33 4.54
C GLU A 77 11.52 -13.03 4.90
N LYS A 78 10.71 -12.66 3.92
CA LYS A 78 9.31 -12.23 4.08
C LYS A 78 9.19 -11.11 5.12
N SER A 79 10.05 -10.10 5.00
CA SER A 79 10.13 -8.96 5.92
C SER A 79 10.09 -7.62 5.19
N TRP A 80 9.60 -6.59 5.88
CA TRP A 80 9.74 -5.20 5.46
C TRP A 80 10.99 -4.61 6.07
N ASP A 81 11.96 -4.28 5.23
CA ASP A 81 13.29 -3.84 5.64
C ASP A 81 13.46 -2.35 5.40
N CYS A 82 14.03 -1.66 6.38
CA CYS A 82 14.36 -0.24 6.29
C CYS A 82 15.82 -0.07 5.84
N PRO A 83 16.07 0.47 4.63
CA PRO A 83 17.43 0.59 4.09
C PRO A 83 18.29 1.63 4.82
N CYS A 84 17.68 2.51 5.61
CA CYS A 84 18.40 3.60 6.27
C CYS A 84 19.28 3.12 7.43
N HIS A 85 18.72 2.28 8.31
CA HIS A 85 19.40 1.86 9.55
C HIS A 85 19.15 0.39 9.92
N GLY A 86 18.55 -0.41 9.02
CA GLY A 86 18.41 -1.85 9.20
C GLY A 86 17.23 -2.32 10.06
N SER A 87 16.28 -1.44 10.44
CA SER A 87 15.06 -1.91 11.12
C SER A 87 14.26 -2.85 10.22
N ARG A 88 13.76 -3.95 10.79
CA ARG A 88 12.99 -4.96 10.06
C ARG A 88 11.66 -5.22 10.74
N PHE A 89 10.63 -5.46 9.93
CA PHE A 89 9.28 -5.75 10.38
C PHE A 89 8.75 -7.00 9.68
N ASP A 90 7.93 -7.79 10.36
CA ASP A 90 7.26 -8.93 9.73
C ASP A 90 6.15 -8.48 8.76
N ILE A 91 5.56 -9.42 8.03
CA ILE A 91 4.45 -9.17 7.10
C ILE A 91 3.22 -8.50 7.76
N LYS A 92 3.10 -8.58 9.10
CA LYS A 92 2.01 -8.00 9.89
C LYS A 92 2.40 -6.64 10.49
N GLY A 93 3.62 -6.17 10.28
CA GLY A 93 4.16 -4.91 10.79
C GLY A 93 4.74 -4.97 12.20
N ASN A 94 4.89 -6.16 12.79
CA ASN A 94 5.57 -6.30 14.08
C ASN A 94 7.07 -6.16 13.91
N ILE A 95 7.78 -5.69 14.94
CA ILE A 95 9.24 -5.52 14.90
C ILE A 95 9.92 -6.89 14.91
N LEU A 96 10.87 -7.06 14.01
CA LEU A 96 11.82 -8.17 14.02
C LEU A 96 13.20 -7.71 14.49
N GLU A 97 13.65 -6.53 14.04
CA GLU A 97 14.98 -6.00 14.31
C GLU A 97 14.97 -4.47 14.46
N GLY A 98 15.78 -3.96 15.38
CA GLY A 98 15.91 -2.52 15.68
C GLY A 98 16.73 -1.76 14.63
N PRO A 99 16.93 -0.43 14.77
CA PRO A 99 16.70 0.41 15.95
C PRO A 99 15.24 0.83 16.23
N ALA A 100 14.30 0.57 15.34
CA ALA A 100 12.88 0.80 15.62
C ALA A 100 12.42 0.03 16.87
N VAL A 101 11.69 0.70 17.77
CA VAL A 101 11.12 0.11 19.00
C VAL A 101 9.59 0.08 19.02
N LEU A 102 8.96 0.53 17.93
CA LEU A 102 7.51 0.49 17.73
C LEU A 102 7.17 -0.31 16.46
N PRO A 103 6.06 -1.07 16.43
CA PRO A 103 5.57 -1.69 15.20
C PRO A 103 5.15 -0.61 14.18
N ILE A 104 4.97 -1.03 12.93
CA ILE A 104 4.36 -0.19 11.88
C ILE A 104 2.86 -0.43 11.81
N ASP A 105 2.12 0.61 11.41
CA ASP A 105 0.67 0.58 11.39
C ASP A 105 0.14 -0.40 10.34
N LYS A 106 -0.88 -1.18 10.74
CA LYS A 106 -1.66 -2.01 9.83
C LYS A 106 -2.70 -1.16 9.11
N ILE A 107 -2.82 -1.35 7.81
CA ILE A 107 -3.81 -0.66 7.00
C ILE A 107 -5.00 -1.60 6.78
N LYS A 108 -6.19 -1.17 7.20
CA LYS A 108 -7.42 -1.88 6.86
C LYS A 108 -7.90 -1.40 5.51
N ILE A 109 -7.90 -2.31 4.54
CA ILE A 109 -8.38 -2.06 3.20
C ILE A 109 -9.83 -2.51 3.13
N LYS A 110 -10.69 -1.63 2.61
CA LYS A 110 -12.02 -2.05 2.18
C LYS A 110 -11.86 -2.47 0.72
N MET A 111 -11.82 -3.77 0.50
CA MET A 111 -11.96 -4.29 -0.86
C MET A 111 -13.35 -3.88 -1.35
N PRO A 112 -13.45 -3.18 -2.50
CA PRO A 112 -14.73 -2.78 -3.07
C PRO A 112 -15.52 -3.99 -3.58
#